data_AF-A0A6I3GMN8-F1
#
_entry.id   AF-A0A6I3GMN8-F1
#
_cell.length_a   1.000
_cell.length_b   1.000
_cell.length_c   1.000
_cell.angle_alpha   90.00
_cell.angle_beta   90.00
_cell.angle_gamma   90.00
#
_symmetry.space_group_name_H-M   'P 1'
#
loop_
_entity.id
_entity.type
_entity.pdbx_description
1 polymer ?
#
loop_
_entity_poly.entity_id
_entity_poly.type
_entity_poly.pdbx_seq_one_letter_code
_entity_poly.pdbx_strand_id
1 'polypeptide(L)'
;MNNPRPGPDEFDDEDLIRSEFDSIVSGLSLDESAPTTYLDELEKFEDTNRFIAPNPPRQNIKQIFRSAKLAMKKWFNRGYHEDDGASV
;
A
#
# COMPACT_ATOMS: atom_id res chain seq x y z
N MET A 1 -23.02 -64.47 -3.11
CA MET A 1 -23.47 -63.18 -3.68
C MET A 1 -22.39 -62.73 -4.65
N ASN A 2 -22.70 -62.55 -5.94
CA ASN A 2 -21.74 -62.03 -6.92
C ASN A 2 -21.95 -60.52 -7.04
N ASN A 3 -20.99 -59.71 -6.61
CA ASN A 3 -21.03 -58.28 -6.92
C ASN A 3 -20.83 -58.12 -8.43
N PRO A 4 -21.70 -57.38 -9.14
CA PRO A 4 -21.49 -57.10 -10.55
C PRO A 4 -20.19 -56.30 -10.70
N ARG A 5 -19.39 -56.65 -11.71
CA ARG A 5 -18.23 -55.84 -12.09
C ARG A 5 -18.76 -54.47 -12.54
N PRO A 6 -18.13 -53.36 -12.12
CA PRO A 6 -18.50 -52.04 -12.60
C PRO A 6 -18.45 -52.06 -14.14
N GLY A 7 -19.55 -51.62 -14.75
CA GLY A 7 -19.71 -51.61 -16.21
C GLY A 7 -18.71 -50.66 -16.86
N PRO A 8 -18.53 -50.74 -18.19
CA PRO A 8 -17.65 -49.82 -18.94
C PRO A 8 -17.99 -48.34 -18.69
N ASP A 9 -19.24 -48.06 -18.31
CA ASP A 9 -19.78 -46.74 -18.02
C ASP A 9 -19.14 -46.07 -16.78
N GLU A 10 -18.79 -46.84 -15.74
CA GLU A 10 -18.25 -46.29 -14.47
C GLU A 10 -16.76 -45.91 -14.57
N PHE A 11 -16.02 -46.53 -15.49
CA PHE A 11 -14.63 -46.15 -15.80
C PHE A 11 -14.56 -44.88 -16.66
N ASP A 12 -15.53 -44.70 -17.57
CA ASP A 12 -15.61 -43.52 -18.46
C ASP A 12 -15.97 -42.26 -17.68
N ASP A 13 -16.86 -42.37 -16.69
CA ASP A 13 -17.23 -41.25 -15.82
C ASP A 13 -16.04 -40.72 -14.98
N GLU A 14 -15.21 -41.61 -14.43
CA GLU A 14 -14.06 -41.19 -13.62
C GLU A 14 -12.96 -40.53 -14.47
N ASP A 15 -12.73 -41.04 -15.68
CA ASP A 15 -11.80 -40.45 -16.63
C ASP A 15 -12.31 -39.10 -17.17
N LEU A 16 -13.62 -38.98 -17.42
CA LEU A 16 -14.28 -37.72 -17.78
C LEU A 16 -14.13 -36.66 -16.67
N ILE A 17 -14.43 -37.02 -15.42
CA ILE A 17 -14.31 -36.13 -14.26
C ILE A 17 -12.87 -35.62 -14.10
N ARG A 18 -11.87 -36.49 -14.26
CA ARG A 18 -10.44 -36.09 -14.18
C ARG A 18 -10.06 -35.12 -15.29
N SER A 19 -10.54 -35.36 -16.52
CA SER A 19 -10.26 -34.50 -17.67
C SER A 19 -10.83 -33.09 -17.48
N GLU A 20 -12.04 -32.99 -16.92
CA GLU A 20 -12.67 -31.70 -16.61
C GLU A 20 -11.95 -30.98 -15.47
N PHE A 21 -11.54 -31.70 -14.43
CA PHE A 21 -10.75 -31.14 -13.34
C PHE A 21 -9.41 -30.57 -13.83
N ASP A 22 -8.68 -31.33 -14.66
CA ASP A 22 -7.41 -30.87 -15.24
C ASP A 22 -7.63 -29.65 -16.16
N SER A 23 -8.73 -29.58 -16.90
CA SER A 23 -9.09 -28.41 -17.71
C SER A 23 -9.33 -27.16 -16.84
N ILE A 24 -9.98 -27.31 -15.68
CA ILE A 24 -10.20 -26.20 -14.74
C ILE A 24 -8.89 -25.78 -14.09
N VAL A 25 -8.08 -26.74 -13.65
CA VAL A 25 -6.80 -26.48 -12.97
C VAL A 25 -5.76 -25.88 -13.91
N SER A 26 -5.74 -26.28 -15.19
CA SER A 26 -4.83 -25.73 -16.20
C SER A 26 -5.09 -24.26 -16.55
N GLY A 27 -6.32 -23.78 -16.33
CA GLY A 27 -6.69 -22.37 -16.50
C GLY A 27 -6.38 -21.50 -15.28
N LEU A 28 -6.04 -22.10 -14.13
CA LEU A 28 -5.62 -21.37 -12.94
C LEU A 28 -4.14 -21.01 -13.07
N SER A 29 -3.87 -19.73 -13.27
CA SER A 29 -2.50 -19.22 -13.20
C SER A 29 -2.06 -19.26 -11.73
N LEU A 30 -1.18 -20.22 -11.41
CA LEU A 30 -0.58 -20.37 -10.08
C LEU A 30 0.44 -19.24 -9.75
N ASP A 31 0.71 -18.33 -10.68
CA ASP A 31 1.74 -17.29 -10.55
C ASP A 31 1.20 -15.87 -10.32
N GLU A 32 -0.10 -15.70 -10.01
CA GLU A 32 -0.64 -14.39 -9.60
C GLU A 32 -0.09 -13.87 -8.26
N SER A 33 0.94 -14.51 -7.69
CA SER A 33 1.78 -13.86 -6.68
C SER A 33 2.62 -12.79 -7.36
N ALA A 34 2.27 -11.53 -7.17
CA ALA A 34 3.20 -10.44 -7.43
C ALA A 34 4.53 -10.71 -6.67
N PRO A 35 5.69 -10.35 -7.25
CA PRO A 35 6.99 -10.53 -6.58
C PRO A 35 7.13 -9.72 -5.29
N THR A 36 6.17 -8.82 -5.03
CA THR A 36 6.06 -7.99 -3.84
C THR A 36 4.65 -8.09 -3.28
N THR A 37 4.54 -8.18 -1.96
CA THR A 37 3.26 -8.10 -1.25
C THR A 37 2.89 -6.63 -1.06
N TYR A 38 1.60 -6.34 -0.88
CA TYR A 38 1.15 -5.02 -0.43
C TYR A 38 1.89 -4.53 0.82
N LEU A 39 2.26 -5.43 1.75
CA LEU A 39 3.04 -5.09 2.94
C LEU A 39 4.48 -4.68 2.61
N ASP A 40 5.13 -5.32 1.62
CA ASP A 40 6.47 -4.96 1.15
C ASP A 40 6.46 -3.58 0.47
N GLU A 41 5.36 -3.25 -0.22
CA GLU A 41 5.14 -1.92 -0.78
C GLU A 41 4.95 -0.87 0.31
N LEU A 42 4.17 -1.15 1.36
CA LEU A 42 3.99 -0.25 2.51
C LEU A 42 5.30 0.02 3.25
N GLU A 43 6.13 -1.01 3.47
CA GLU A 43 7.46 -0.87 4.09
C GLU A 43 8.35 0.09 3.29
N LYS A 44 8.30 0.00 1.95
CA LYS A 44 9.03 0.92 1.05
C LYS A 44 8.57 2.38 1.15
N PHE A 45 7.29 2.62 1.43
CA PHE A 45 6.76 3.98 1.63
C PHE A 45 7.12 4.58 2.98
N GLU A 46 7.34 3.77 4.02
CA GLU A 46 7.75 4.23 5.34
C GLU A 46 9.12 4.91 5.28
N ASP A 47 10.07 4.33 4.55
CA ASP A 47 11.39 4.92 4.35
C ASP A 47 11.36 6.21 3.52
N THR A 48 10.44 6.29 2.55
CA THR A 48 10.34 7.43 1.62
C THR A 48 9.63 8.63 2.24
N ASN A 49 8.64 8.41 3.10
CA ASN A 49 7.85 9.46 3.75
C ASN A 49 8.29 9.78 5.18
N ARG A 50 9.45 9.29 5.59
CA ARG A 50 9.98 9.58 6.92
C ARG A 50 10.22 11.08 7.07
N PHE A 51 9.84 11.64 8.21
CA PHE A 51 10.11 13.04 8.53
C PHE A 51 11.62 13.33 8.46
N ILE A 52 12.02 14.15 7.48
CA ILE A 52 13.37 14.68 7.40
C ILE A 52 13.37 16.00 8.17
N ALA A 53 13.97 15.98 9.36
CA ALA A 53 14.09 17.20 10.15
C ALA A 53 14.88 18.24 9.34
N PRO A 54 14.33 19.46 9.13
CA PRO A 54 15.09 20.50 8.48
C PRO A 54 16.34 20.81 9.31
N ASN A 55 17.47 21.07 8.64
CA ASN A 55 18.70 21.49 9.30
C ASN A 55 18.86 23.02 9.14
N PRO A 56 18.24 23.84 10.00
CA PRO A 56 18.35 25.28 9.88
C PRO A 56 19.77 25.77 10.22
N PRO A 57 20.28 26.80 9.51
CA PRO A 57 21.54 27.42 9.88
C PRO A 57 21.45 28.07 11.26
N ARG A 58 22.59 28.13 11.97
CA ARG A 58 22.66 28.77 13.30
C ARG A 58 22.23 30.24 13.19
N GLN A 59 21.17 30.61 13.91
CA GLN A 59 20.70 31.99 13.94
C GLN A 59 21.50 32.83 14.93
N ASN A 60 21.87 34.04 14.51
CA ASN A 60 22.45 35.03 15.41
C ASN A 60 21.36 35.70 16.27
N ILE A 61 21.71 36.21 17.45
CA ILE A 61 20.78 36.90 18.38
C ILE A 61 19.97 38.00 17.66
N LYS A 62 20.62 38.78 16.78
CA LYS A 62 19.94 39.82 15.96
C LYS A 62 18.87 39.23 15.03
N GLN A 63 19.10 38.05 14.46
CA GLN A 63 18.13 37.38 13.60
C GLN A 63 16.94 36.85 14.40
N ILE A 64 17.17 36.33 15.61
CA ILE A 64 16.11 35.90 16.54
C ILE A 64 15.20 37.08 16.90
N PHE A 65 15.76 38.24 17.25
CA PHE A 65 14.94 39.42 17.52
C PHE A 65 14.18 39.92 16.30
N ARG A 66 14.80 39.84 15.11
CA ARG A 66 14.15 40.24 13.85
C ARG A 66 12.99 39.31 13.50
N SER A 67 13.15 37.99 13.63
CA SER A 67 12.10 37.01 13.37
C SER A 67 10.97 37.12 14.39
N ALA A 68 11.30 37.31 15.68
CA ALA A 68 10.31 37.54 16.73
C ALA A 68 9.47 38.81 16.48
N LYS A 69 10.13 39.94 16.14
CA LYS A 69 9.42 41.19 15.81
C LYS A 69 8.53 41.04 14.58
N LEU A 70 8.98 40.31 13.57
CA LEU A 70 8.19 40.04 12.36
C LEU A 70 6.98 39.15 12.66
N ALA A 71 7.15 38.10 13.45
CA ALA A 71 6.09 37.20 13.87
C ALA A 71 5.02 37.94 14.70
N MET A 72 5.45 38.77 15.66
CA MET A 72 4.52 39.62 16.41
C MET A 72 3.78 40.58 15.49
N LYS A 73 4.48 41.29 14.60
CA LYS A 73 3.83 42.19 13.64
C LYS A 73 2.82 41.45 12.76
N LYS A 74 3.15 40.24 12.28
CA LYS A 74 2.23 39.39 11.51
C LYS A 74 1.01 38.98 12.33
N TRP A 75 1.20 38.64 13.60
CA TRP A 75 0.11 38.28 14.52
C TRP A 75 -0.83 39.45 14.79
N PHE A 76 -0.29 40.63 15.10
CA PHE A 76 -1.09 41.83 15.36
C PHE A 76 -1.77 42.38 14.10
N ASN A 77 -1.19 42.18 12.92
CA ASN A 77 -1.78 42.56 11.64
C ASN A 77 -2.54 41.41 10.96
N ARG A 78 -2.84 40.32 11.67
CA ARG A 78 -3.63 39.23 11.12
C ARG A 78 -5.08 39.70 11.01
N GLY A 79 -5.48 40.11 9.81
CA GLY A 79 -6.91 40.20 9.49
C GLY A 79 -7.57 38.84 9.73
N TYR A 80 -8.82 38.82 10.18
CA TYR A 80 -9.62 37.60 10.34
C TYR A 80 -9.89 36.96 8.98
N HIS A 81 -8.86 36.38 8.35
CA HIS A 81 -9.00 35.53 7.19
C HIS A 81 -8.50 34.14 7.57
N GLU A 82 -9.42 33.21 7.36
CA GLU A 82 -9.32 31.77 7.52
C GLU A 82 -8.32 31.24 6.50
N ASP A 83 -7.05 31.28 6.88
CA ASP A 83 -5.99 30.53 6.21
C ASP A 83 -5.08 30.01 7.32
N ASP A 84 -5.51 28.91 7.93
CA ASP A 84 -4.78 28.09 8.88
C ASP A 84 -3.71 27.30 8.12
N GLY A 85 -2.77 28.05 7.53
CA GLY A 85 -1.79 27.58 6.56
C GLY A 85 -0.91 26.42 7.01
N ALA A 86 -1.47 25.20 6.97
CA ALA A 86 -0.79 24.03 6.43
C ALA A 86 -0.59 24.28 4.93
N SER A 87 0.39 25.11 4.59
CA SER A 87 0.86 25.26 3.21
C SER A 87 2.05 24.31 3.01
N VAL A 88 1.83 23.28 2.19
CA VAL A 88 2.80 22.30 1.66
C VAL A 88 3.94 22.99 0.92
#